data_AF-A0A6G1ZFT4-F1
#
_entry.id   AF-A0A6G1ZFT4-F1
#
_cell.length_a   1.000
_cell.length_b   1.000
_cell.length_c   1.000
_cell.angle_alpha   90.00
_cell.angle_beta   90.00
_cell.angle_gamma   90.00
#
_symmetry.space_group_name_H-M   'P 1'
#
loop_
_entity.id
_entity.type
_entity.pdbx_description
1 polymer ?
#
loop_
_entity_poly.entity_id
_entity_poly.type
_entity_poly.pdbx_seq_one_letter_code
_entity_poly.pdbx_strand_id
1 'polypeptide(L)'
;MNPQAHLSPREIQLAERLAWGASVKEAAYALSMTYKTAVNHVQNIYQKTGCNKINQLSAWWFCTRFNISLDLSPMARSAIASVLLCIFLSNEILCAKDFCRYRARMTRRYRVECVRLRRI
;
A
#
# COMPACT_ATOMS: atom_id res chain seq x y z
N MET A 1 22.48 0.26 -11.50
CA MET A 1 21.57 1.33 -11.04
C MET A 1 22.41 2.56 -10.73
N ASN A 2 22.21 3.66 -11.45
CA ASN A 2 22.88 4.92 -11.13
C ASN A 2 21.98 5.73 -10.18
N PRO A 3 22.32 5.88 -8.89
CA PRO A 3 21.49 6.62 -7.92
C PRO A 3 21.47 8.14 -8.17
N GLN A 4 22.43 8.67 -8.92
CA GLN A 4 22.55 10.09 -9.26
C GLN A 4 21.94 10.43 -10.63
N ALA A 5 21.10 9.55 -11.19
CA ALA A 5 20.50 9.79 -12.50
C ALA A 5 19.53 10.98 -12.45
N HIS A 6 19.86 12.04 -13.19
CA HIS A 6 19.03 13.24 -13.28
C HIS A 6 17.88 13.02 -14.28
N LEU A 7 16.67 12.87 -13.76
CA LEU A 7 15.44 12.69 -14.54
C LEU A 7 14.75 14.02 -14.79
N SER A 8 14.09 14.15 -15.95
CA SER A 8 13.21 15.29 -16.24
C SER A 8 11.99 15.26 -15.30
N PRO A 9 11.38 16.42 -14.96
CA PRO A 9 10.17 16.47 -14.13
C PRO A 9 9.03 15.56 -14.64
N ARG A 10 8.89 15.41 -15.96
CA ARG A 10 7.89 14.52 -16.56
C ARG A 10 8.25 13.04 -16.41
N GLU A 11 9.53 12.71 -16.52
CA GLU A 11 10.04 11.35 -16.30
C GLU A 11 9.92 10.96 -14.82
N ILE A 12 10.09 11.91 -13.90
CA ILE A 12 9.87 11.74 -12.45
C ILE A 12 8.42 11.39 -12.15
N GLN A 13 7.45 12.14 -12.68
CA GLN A 13 6.02 11.84 -12.49
C GLN A 13 5.62 10.47 -13.05
N LEU A 14 6.21 10.09 -14.19
CA LEU A 14 5.98 8.80 -14.79
C LEU A 14 6.60 7.67 -13.94
N ALA A 15 7.85 7.82 -13.51
CA ALA A 15 8.55 6.86 -12.66
C ALA A 15 7.85 6.67 -11.31
N GLU A 16 7.31 7.74 -10.72
CA GLU A 16 6.51 7.67 -9.49
C GLU A 16 5.32 6.73 -9.63
N ARG A 17 4.50 6.93 -10.67
CA ARG A 17 3.31 6.11 -10.90
C ARG A 17 3.67 4.66 -11.19
N LEU A 18 4.74 4.43 -11.94
CA LEU A 18 5.25 3.08 -12.20
C LEU A 18 5.76 2.40 -10.91
N ALA A 19 6.40 3.16 -10.02
CA ALA A 19 6.89 2.64 -8.73
C ALA A 19 5.74 2.24 -7.79
N TRP A 20 4.61 2.95 -7.85
CA TRP A 20 3.37 2.59 -7.15
C TRP A 20 2.61 1.41 -7.79
N GLY A 21 3.11 0.88 -8.92
CA GLY A 21 2.55 -0.29 -9.58
C GLY A 21 1.52 0.01 -10.68
N ALA A 22 1.38 1.27 -11.11
CA ALA A 22 0.55 1.59 -12.26
C ALA A 22 1.13 0.97 -13.54
N SER A 23 0.27 0.50 -14.45
CA SER A 23 0.71 0.08 -15.77
C SER A 23 1.12 1.28 -16.65
N VAL A 24 1.93 1.05 -17.68
CA VAL A 24 2.34 2.11 -18.63
C VAL A 24 1.12 2.77 -19.31
N LYS A 25 0.05 2.01 -19.54
CA LYS A 25 -1.20 2.54 -20.13
C LYS A 25 -1.96 3.43 -19.16
N GLU A 26 -2.10 3.02 -17.90
CA GLU A 26 -2.75 3.82 -16.86
C GLU A 26 -1.94 5.08 -16.54
N ALA A 27 -0.62 4.95 -16.45
CA ALA A 27 0.26 6.08 -16.25
C ALA A 27 0.15 7.07 -17.41
N ALA A 28 0.08 6.58 -18.65
CA ALA A 28 -0.12 7.42 -19.83
C ALA A 28 -1.45 8.18 -19.80
N TYR A 29 -2.55 7.47 -19.48
CA TYR A 29 -3.87 8.06 -19.34
C TYR A 29 -3.89 9.18 -18.29
N ALA A 30 -3.37 8.88 -17.11
CA ALA A 30 -3.38 9.83 -16.00
C ALA A 30 -2.42 11.01 -16.19
N LEU A 31 -1.42 10.93 -17.08
CA LEU A 31 -0.49 12.02 -17.42
C LEU A 31 -0.92 12.75 -18.71
N SER A 32 -2.06 12.37 -19.29
CA SER A 32 -2.59 12.87 -20.56
C SER A 32 -1.58 12.77 -21.70
N MET A 33 -0.84 11.66 -21.76
CA MET A 33 0.14 11.39 -22.81
C MET A 33 -0.28 10.19 -23.67
N THR A 34 0.14 10.19 -24.94
CA THR A 34 -0.06 9.05 -25.83
C THR A 34 0.76 7.86 -25.35
N TYR A 35 0.23 6.64 -25.53
CA TYR A 35 0.92 5.40 -25.16
C TYR A 35 2.35 5.30 -25.71
N LYS A 36 2.56 5.66 -26.99
CA LYS A 36 3.88 5.65 -27.62
C LYS A 36 4.87 6.57 -26.90
N THR A 37 4.42 7.76 -26.51
CA THR A 37 5.24 8.75 -25.78
C THR A 37 5.61 8.23 -24.38
N ALA A 38 4.68 7.59 -23.69
CA ALA A 38 4.93 6.96 -22.40
C ALA A 38 6.02 5.87 -22.50
N VAL A 39 5.94 5.00 -23.52
CA VAL A 39 6.95 3.95 -23.75
C VAL A 39 8.33 4.54 -24.03
N ASN A 40 8.40 5.59 -24.86
CA ASN A 40 9.67 6.28 -25.13
C ASN A 40 10.27 6.90 -23.85
N HIS A 41 9.43 7.54 -23.02
CA HIS A 41 9.88 8.06 -21.74
C HIS A 41 10.38 6.95 -20.80
N VAL A 42 9.70 5.80 -20.75
CA VAL A 42 10.15 4.63 -19.98
C VAL A 42 11.52 4.14 -20.45
N GLN A 43 11.74 4.06 -21.77
CA GLN A 43 13.05 3.68 -22.32
C GLN A 43 14.15 4.69 -21.96
N ASN A 44 13.87 5.98 -22.04
CA ASN A 44 14.81 7.03 -21.61
C ASN A 44 15.13 6.93 -20.11
N ILE A 45 14.12 6.66 -19.27
CA ILE A 45 14.30 6.43 -17.84
C ILE A 45 15.21 5.22 -17.61
N TYR A 46 15.01 4.12 -18.34
CA TYR A 46 15.84 2.92 -18.25
C TYR A 46 17.28 3.18 -18.66
N GLN A 47 17.50 3.93 -19.74
CA GLN A 47 18.85 4.31 -20.18
C GLN A 47 19.56 5.18 -19.13
N LYS A 48 18.86 6.15 -18.53
CA LYS A 48 19.44 7.06 -17.51
C LYS A 48 19.73 6.34 -16.19
N THR A 49 18.81 5.49 -15.72
CA THR A 49 18.92 4.79 -14.44
C THR A 49 19.76 3.51 -14.52
N GLY A 50 19.94 2.97 -15.73
CA GLY A 50 20.57 1.66 -15.97
C GLY A 50 19.73 0.48 -15.47
N CYS A 51 18.40 0.65 -15.40
CA CYS A 51 17.46 -0.42 -15.01
C CYS A 51 16.86 -1.08 -16.25
N ASN A 52 16.69 -2.40 -16.24
CA ASN A 52 16.08 -3.13 -17.37
C ASN A 52 14.67 -3.66 -17.06
N LYS A 53 14.28 -3.71 -15.78
CA LYS A 53 13.00 -4.26 -15.32
C LYS A 53 12.23 -3.22 -14.52
N ILE A 54 10.90 -3.28 -14.58
CA ILE A 54 10.01 -2.42 -13.78
C ILE A 54 10.30 -2.58 -12.28
N ASN A 55 10.55 -3.80 -11.81
CA ASN A 55 10.88 -4.07 -10.41
C ASN A 55 12.20 -3.43 -9.97
N GLN A 56 13.16 -3.30 -10.89
CA GLN A 56 14.41 -2.58 -10.62
C GLN A 56 14.13 -1.07 -10.58
N LEU A 57 13.31 -0.56 -11.50
CA LEU A 57 12.92 0.85 -11.49
C LEU A 57 12.17 1.24 -10.21
N SER A 58 11.26 0.39 -9.71
CA SER A 58 10.56 0.65 -8.45
C SER A 58 11.53 0.66 -7.27
N ALA A 59 12.41 -0.34 -7.15
CA ALA A 59 13.46 -0.34 -6.14
C ALA A 59 14.34 0.91 -6.22
N TRP A 60 14.76 1.30 -7.44
CA TRP A 60 15.54 2.50 -7.67
C TRP A 60 14.80 3.75 -7.19
N TRP A 61 13.51 3.89 -7.55
CA TRP A 61 12.68 5.03 -7.15
C TRP A 61 12.57 5.16 -5.64
N PHE A 62 12.34 4.05 -4.93
CA PHE A 62 12.28 4.03 -3.47
C PHE A 62 13.63 4.41 -2.85
N CYS A 63 14.74 3.89 -3.37
CA CYS A 63 16.08 4.25 -2.90
C CYS A 63 16.39 5.74 -3.09
N THR A 64 16.07 6.29 -4.27
CA THR A 64 16.39 7.70 -4.60
C THR A 64 15.49 8.68 -3.84
N ARG A 65 14.18 8.38 -3.72
CA ARG A 65 13.20 9.32 -3.12
C ARG A 65 13.27 9.36 -1.60
N PHE A 66 13.49 8.22 -0.96
CA PHE A 66 13.52 8.17 0.49
C PHE A 66 14.89 8.50 1.08
N ASN A 67 15.95 8.63 0.25
CA ASN A 67 17.35 8.69 0.70
C ASN A 67 17.65 7.61 1.75
N ILE A 68 16.88 6.53 1.68
CA ILE A 68 17.01 5.33 2.48
C ILE A 68 17.90 4.49 1.60
N SER A 69 19.21 4.63 1.83
CA SER A 69 20.08 3.49 1.68
C SER A 69 19.33 2.28 2.23
N LEU A 70 19.11 1.26 1.40
CA LEU A 70 18.57 -0.05 1.78
C LEU A 70 19.39 -0.75 2.89
N ASP A 71 20.33 -0.04 3.52
CA ASP A 71 20.86 -0.21 4.88
C ASP A 71 19.90 0.25 5.99
N LEU A 72 18.59 0.41 5.70
CA LEU A 72 17.61 0.49 6.78
C LEU A 72 17.59 -0.88 7.48
N SER A 73 18.32 -0.91 8.59
CA SER A 73 18.56 -2.04 9.49
C SER A 73 17.43 -3.07 9.54
N PRO A 74 17.73 -4.36 9.82
CA PRO A 74 16.72 -5.39 10.07
C PRO A 74 15.62 -4.94 11.06
N MET A 75 15.93 -3.96 11.93
CA MET A 75 15.00 -3.34 12.87
C MET A 75 13.89 -2.53 12.21
N ALA A 76 14.14 -1.75 11.15
CA ALA A 76 13.09 -0.96 10.51
C ALA A 76 12.07 -1.86 9.79
N ARG A 77 12.56 -2.93 9.15
CA ARG A 77 11.71 -3.94 8.51
C ARG A 77 10.88 -4.70 9.54
N SER A 78 11.50 -5.05 10.67
CA SER A 78 10.80 -5.69 11.81
C SER A 78 9.77 -4.75 12.43
N ALA A 79 10.07 -3.46 12.63
CA ALA A 79 9.15 -2.49 13.21
C ALA A 79 7.88 -2.30 12.35
N ILE A 80 8.01 -2.19 11.03
CA ILE A 80 6.85 -2.09 10.13
C ILE A 80 5.99 -3.36 10.21
N ALA A 81 6.61 -4.55 10.21
CA ALA A 81 5.90 -5.81 10.35
C ALA A 81 5.16 -5.91 11.70
N SER A 82 5.81 -5.49 12.80
CA SER A 82 5.19 -5.42 14.12
C SER A 82 4.00 -4.47 14.16
N VAL A 83 4.11 -3.28 13.56
CA VAL A 83 3.01 -2.31 13.48
C VAL A 83 1.81 -2.87 12.71
N LEU A 84 2.04 -3.52 11.57
CA LEU A 84 0.98 -4.16 10.78
C LEU A 84 0.29 -5.29 11.56
N LEU A 85 1.06 -6.11 12.29
CA LEU A 85 0.49 -7.15 13.16
C LEU A 85 -0.32 -6.55 14.31
N CYS A 86 0.14 -5.46 14.93
CA CYS A 86 -0.60 -4.78 15.98
C CYS A 86 -1.94 -4.24 15.48
N ILE A 87 -2.00 -3.69 14.26
CA ILE A 87 -3.24 -3.23 13.63
C ILE A 87 -4.19 -4.41 13.40
N PHE A 88 -3.69 -5.53 12.87
CA PHE A 88 -4.49 -6.73 12.62
C PHE A 88 -5.07 -7.32 13.91
N LEU A 89 -4.23 -7.49 14.94
CA LEU A 89 -4.66 -7.97 16.26
C LEU A 89 -5.66 -7.00 16.92
N SER A 90 -5.45 -5.69 16.79
CA SER A 90 -6.38 -4.69 17.32
C SER A 90 -7.76 -4.79 16.65
N ASN A 91 -7.80 -5.04 15.34
CA ASN A 91 -9.04 -5.27 14.60
C ASN A 91 -9.78 -6.53 15.07
N GLU A 92 -9.06 -7.65 15.23
CA GLU A 92 -9.63 -8.90 15.76
C GLU A 92 -10.18 -8.72 17.19
N ILE A 93 -9.45 -8.03 18.07
CA ILE A 93 -9.89 -7.80 19.46
C ILE A 93 -11.13 -6.88 19.51
N LEU A 94 -11.20 -5.87 18.64
CA LEU A 94 -12.36 -4.99 18.55
C LEU A 94 -13.58 -5.75 18.01
N CYS A 95 -13.39 -6.55 16.95
CA CYS A 95 -14.43 -7.40 16.36
C CYS A 95 -14.94 -8.45 17.36
N ALA A 96 -14.04 -9.08 18.13
CA ALA A 96 -14.40 -10.02 19.20
C ALA A 96 -15.23 -9.36 20.31
N LYS A 97 -14.89 -8.12 20.71
CA LYS A 97 -15.69 -7.36 21.68
C LYS A 97 -17.09 -7.07 21.16
N ASP A 98 -17.26 -6.78 19.87
CA ASP A 98 -18.57 -6.54 19.27
C ASP A 98 -19.39 -7.82 19.12
N PHE A 99 -18.77 -8.96 18.78
CA PHE A 99 -19.42 -10.28 18.83
C PHE A 99 -19.88 -10.67 20.25
N CYS A 100 -19.05 -10.45 21.27
CA CYS A 100 -19.41 -10.70 22.67
C CYS A 100 -20.56 -9.79 23.14
N ARG A 101 -20.55 -8.52 22.74
CA ARG A 101 -21.65 -7.57 23.03
C ARG A 101 -22.95 -7.95 22.31
N TYR A 102 -22.86 -8.45 21.07
CA TYR A 102 -24.01 -8.96 20.32
C TYR A 102 -24.68 -10.15 21.03
N ARG A 103 -23.91 -11.15 21.46
CA ARG A 103 -24.45 -12.31 22.20
C ARG A 103 -25.00 -11.93 23.58
N ALA A 104 -24.38 -10.97 24.28
CA ALA A 104 -24.87 -10.46 25.57
C ALA A 104 -26.21 -9.68 25.44
N ARG A 105 -26.45 -8.99 24.31
CA ARG A 105 -27.75 -8.36 24.02
C ARG A 105 -28.83 -9.39 23.71
N MET A 106 -28.50 -10.45 22.97
CA MET A 106 -29.45 -11.52 22.60
C MET A 106 -29.96 -12.28 23.82
N THR A 107 -29.06 -12.64 24.75
CA THR A 107 -29.41 -13.33 26.01
C THR A 107 -30.27 -12.47 26.95
N ARG A 108 -30.08 -11.14 26.97
CA ARG A 108 -30.99 -10.27 27.73
C ARG A 108 -32.40 -10.25 27.13
N ARG A 109 -32.56 -10.14 25.80
CA ARG A 109 -33.89 -10.11 25.16
C ARG A 109 -34.70 -11.38 25.42
N TYR A 110 -34.09 -12.56 25.29
CA TYR A 110 -34.70 -13.84 25.66
C TYR A 110 -35.26 -13.83 27.09
N ARG A 111 -34.49 -13.31 28.07
CA ARG A 111 -34.94 -13.25 29.47
C ARG A 111 -36.13 -12.32 29.68
N VAL A 112 -36.17 -11.15 29.02
CA VAL A 112 -37.30 -10.21 29.18
C VAL A 112 -38.57 -10.74 28.53
N GLU A 113 -38.44 -11.43 27.40
CA GLU A 113 -39.55 -12.00 26.65
C GLU A 113 -40.18 -13.20 27.38
N CYS A 114 -39.37 -14.10 27.97
CA CYS A 114 -39.87 -15.19 28.81
C CYS A 114 -40.57 -14.68 30.09
N VAL A 115 -40.11 -13.57 30.68
CA VAL A 115 -40.75 -12.98 31.88
C VAL A 115 -42.07 -12.29 31.51
N ARG A 116 -42.19 -11.71 30.31
CA ARG A 116 -43.43 -11.08 29.84
C ARG A 116 -44.49 -12.11 29.46
N LEU A 117 -44.11 -13.24 28.86
CA LEU A 117 -45.03 -14.34 28.51
C LEU A 117 -45.55 -15.13 29.71
N ARG A 118 -44.88 -15.05 30.87
CA ARG A 118 -45.31 -15.73 32.11
C ARG A 118 -46.26 -14.88 32.98
N ARG A 119 -46.62 -13.68 32.51
CA ARG A 119 -47.45 -12.69 33.24
C ARG A 119 -48.76 -12.35 32.50
N ILE A 120 -49.08 -13.09 31.45
CA ILE A 120 -50.38 -13.15 30.75
C ILE A 120 -50.98 -14.52 31.10
#